data_AF-A0AAC9JHD1-F1
#
_entry.id   AF-A0AAC9JHD1-F1
#
_cell.length_a   1.000
_cell.length_b   1.000
_cell.length_c   1.000
_cell.angle_alpha   90.00
_cell.angle_beta   90.00
_cell.angle_gamma   90.00
#
_symmetry.space_group_name_H-M   'P 1'
#
loop_
_entity.id
_entity.type
_entity.pdbx_description
1 polymer ?
#
loop_
_entity_poly.entity_id
_entity_poly.type
_entity_poly.pdbx_seq_one_letter_code
_entity_poly.pdbx_strand_id
1 'polypeptide(L)'
;MHKLITSCALVIASASPYAQAEWVERDYSDFNTHHNEVVEIVYTNLNTHNFVKINFDLFILNSWDGTTSQPNDPTRGNDYWGLYIGDESGEISSTSYTFTNFGAFTSETNPDRSWDYYAAGDNYEGLNNMYGLRIFENYNDGFVFNHTGETLVLRFYDAGLYGTDESWIVDNLFIATSDASIALDAIGNLQDVPVSHVGLLSLTLLGASRLFRCKNPLLKMQNR
;
A
#
# COMPACT_ATOMS: atom_id res chain seq x y z
N MET A 1 36.03 14.38 -50.02
CA MET A 1 36.25 14.36 -48.56
C MET A 1 34.95 14.74 -47.88
N HIS A 2 34.14 13.77 -47.44
CA HIS A 2 32.95 14.03 -46.62
C HIS A 2 33.22 13.42 -45.24
N LYS A 3 33.33 14.28 -44.23
CA LYS A 3 33.45 13.87 -42.82
C LYS A 3 32.05 13.49 -42.34
N LEU A 4 31.81 12.21 -42.07
CA LEU A 4 30.68 11.80 -41.24
C LEU A 4 31.02 12.14 -39.78
N ILE A 5 30.23 13.03 -39.19
CA ILE A 5 30.21 13.26 -37.75
C ILE A 5 29.21 12.24 -37.19
N THR A 6 29.73 11.19 -36.54
CA THR A 6 28.89 10.25 -35.78
C THR A 6 28.66 10.86 -34.41
N SER A 7 27.48 11.46 -34.20
CA SER A 7 27.01 11.80 -32.85
C SER A 7 26.63 10.51 -32.13
N CYS A 8 27.39 10.16 -31.08
CA CYS A 8 26.94 9.21 -30.08
C CYS A 8 25.81 9.89 -29.28
N ALA A 9 24.57 9.44 -29.48
CA ALA A 9 23.49 9.74 -28.55
C ALA A 9 23.80 9.06 -27.21
N LEU A 10 24.01 9.86 -26.18
CA LEU A 10 24.08 9.40 -24.80
C LEU A 10 22.66 8.97 -24.39
N VAL A 11 22.41 7.65 -24.39
CA VAL A 11 21.22 7.09 -23.78
C VAL A 11 21.44 7.14 -22.27
N ILE A 12 20.85 8.12 -21.60
CA ILE A 12 20.71 8.08 -20.14
C ILE A 12 19.73 6.95 -19.87
N ALA A 13 20.23 5.79 -19.45
CA ALA A 13 19.40 4.76 -18.87
C ALA A 13 18.86 5.33 -17.55
N SER A 14 17.66 5.91 -17.60
CA SER A 14 16.88 6.16 -16.40
C SER A 14 16.65 4.80 -15.75
N ALA A 15 17.35 4.52 -14.65
CA ALA A 15 17.01 3.39 -13.81
C ALA A 15 15.52 3.54 -13.45
N SER A 16 14.77 2.45 -13.60
CA SER A 16 13.36 2.45 -13.24
C SER A 16 13.22 2.89 -11.77
N PRO A 17 12.21 3.70 -11.38
CA PRO A 17 12.01 4.08 -9.98
C PRO A 17 11.92 2.84 -9.05
N TYR A 18 11.44 1.71 -9.58
CA TYR A 18 11.43 0.42 -8.89
C TYR A 18 12.82 -0.10 -8.48
N ALA A 19 13.88 0.28 -9.20
CA ALA A 19 15.25 -0.13 -8.87
C ALA A 19 15.84 0.65 -7.68
N GLN A 20 15.16 1.70 -7.22
CA GLN A 20 15.60 2.54 -6.10
C GLN A 20 14.75 2.35 -4.83
N ALA A 21 13.71 1.53 -4.90
CA ALA A 21 12.90 1.17 -3.74
C ALA A 21 13.21 -0.26 -3.28
N GLU A 22 13.31 -0.43 -1.97
CA GLU A 22 13.43 -1.73 -1.33
C GLU A 22 12.14 -2.07 -0.59
N TRP A 23 11.63 -3.28 -0.83
CA TRP A 23 10.41 -3.76 -0.19
C TRP A 23 10.69 -4.23 1.24
N VAL A 24 9.92 -3.72 2.19
CA VAL A 24 9.94 -4.14 3.60
C VAL A 24 8.81 -5.13 3.87
N GLU A 25 7.61 -4.81 3.41
CA GLU A 25 6.41 -5.63 3.55
C GLU A 25 5.66 -5.68 2.22
N ARG A 26 5.11 -6.84 1.91
CA ARG A 26 4.20 -7.02 0.78
C ARG A 26 3.11 -7.99 1.19
N ASP A 27 1.87 -7.51 1.15
CA ASP A 27 0.67 -8.33 1.35
C ASP A 27 0.50 -8.80 2.81
N TYR A 28 0.77 -7.90 3.78
CA TYR A 28 0.28 -8.15 5.16
C TYR A 28 -1.24 -8.01 5.16
N SER A 29 -1.92 -9.03 5.66
CA SER A 29 -3.38 -9.10 5.72
C SER A 29 -3.86 -9.40 7.12
N ASP A 30 -4.81 -8.61 7.61
CA ASP A 30 -5.58 -8.89 8.82
C ASP A 30 -7.09 -8.91 8.54
N PHE A 31 -7.48 -9.22 7.30
CA PHE A 31 -8.86 -9.11 6.81
C PHE A 31 -9.90 -9.85 7.67
N ASN A 32 -9.49 -10.92 8.36
CA ASN A 32 -10.40 -11.74 9.16
C ASN A 32 -10.55 -11.26 10.61
N THR A 33 -9.85 -10.20 11.00
CA THR A 33 -9.89 -9.63 12.35
C THR A 33 -10.41 -8.20 12.28
N HIS A 34 -11.48 -7.93 13.03
CA HIS A 34 -12.02 -6.59 13.14
C HIS A 34 -11.52 -5.97 14.44
N HIS A 35 -11.08 -4.73 14.39
CA HIS A 35 -10.47 -4.05 15.52
C HIS A 35 -11.36 -2.92 16.04
N ASN A 36 -11.36 -2.77 17.36
CA ASN A 36 -11.79 -1.61 18.12
C ASN A 36 -10.77 -1.30 19.23
N GLU A 37 -9.51 -1.61 18.93
CA GLU A 37 -8.35 -1.49 19.79
C GLU A 37 -7.13 -1.08 18.97
N VAL A 38 -6.02 -0.77 19.65
CA VAL A 38 -4.76 -0.45 18.96
C VAL A 38 -4.12 -1.72 18.40
N VAL A 39 -3.86 -1.73 17.09
CA VAL A 39 -3.01 -2.74 16.43
C VAL A 39 -1.63 -2.14 16.21
N GLU A 40 -0.59 -2.76 16.79
CA GLU A 40 0.80 -2.35 16.62
C GLU A 40 1.56 -3.37 15.77
N ILE A 41 2.24 -2.88 14.73
CA ILE A 41 3.13 -3.66 13.88
C ILE A 41 4.52 -3.03 13.95
N VAL A 42 5.54 -3.85 14.24
CA VAL A 42 6.92 -3.41 14.40
C VAL A 42 7.82 -4.13 13.41
N TYR A 43 8.50 -3.36 12.57
CA TYR A 43 9.55 -3.82 11.67
C TYR A 43 10.91 -3.42 12.23
N THR A 44 11.88 -4.34 12.20
CA THR A 44 13.23 -4.12 12.74
C THR A 44 14.28 -4.55 11.73
N ASN A 45 15.52 -4.10 11.93
CA ASN A 45 16.66 -4.39 11.05
C ASN A 45 16.42 -3.90 9.61
N LEU A 46 15.78 -2.74 9.45
CA LEU A 46 15.62 -2.10 8.15
C LEU A 46 16.99 -1.69 7.61
N ASN A 47 17.23 -1.91 6.31
CA ASN A 47 18.42 -1.43 5.63
C ASN A 47 18.48 0.10 5.63
N THR A 48 19.65 0.68 5.36
CA THR A 48 19.79 2.14 5.26
C THR A 48 18.88 2.73 4.19
N HIS A 49 18.12 3.78 4.54
CA HIS A 49 17.22 4.53 3.67
C HIS A 49 16.99 5.93 4.25
N ASN A 50 16.28 6.79 3.50
CA ASN A 50 15.88 8.13 3.97
C ASN A 50 14.36 8.34 4.04
N PHE A 51 13.60 7.49 3.36
CA PHE A 51 12.16 7.61 3.24
C PHE A 51 11.50 6.23 3.29
N VAL A 52 10.27 6.21 3.81
CA VAL A 52 9.35 5.07 3.77
C VAL A 52 8.09 5.51 3.05
N LYS A 53 7.52 4.60 2.25
CA LYS A 53 6.14 4.66 1.78
C LYS A 53 5.37 3.48 2.35
N ILE A 54 4.19 3.75 2.90
CA ILE A 54 3.23 2.73 3.32
C ILE A 54 1.94 2.88 2.51
N ASN A 55 1.30 1.76 2.23
CA ASN A 55 0.05 1.69 1.50
C ASN A 55 -0.79 0.53 2.04
N PHE A 56 -2.09 0.72 2.21
CA PHE A 56 -2.99 -0.34 2.68
C PHE A 56 -4.42 -0.06 2.24
N ASP A 57 -5.27 -1.07 2.35
CA ASP A 57 -6.71 -0.95 2.22
C ASP A 57 -7.31 -0.75 3.61
N LEU A 58 -8.24 0.20 3.72
CA LEU A 58 -8.94 0.51 4.97
C LEU A 58 -10.41 0.13 4.83
N PHE A 59 -10.91 -0.61 5.80
CA PHE A 59 -12.32 -0.94 5.92
C PHE A 59 -12.87 -0.28 7.18
N ILE A 60 -13.99 0.43 7.04
CA ILE A 60 -14.72 1.05 8.13
C ILE A 60 -16.08 0.38 8.27
N LEU A 61 -16.32 -0.23 9.42
CA LEU A 61 -17.35 -1.23 9.61
C LEU A 61 -18.38 -0.75 10.64
N ASN A 62 -19.63 -1.09 10.38
CA ASN A 62 -20.80 -0.83 11.23
C ASN A 62 -21.09 0.67 11.45
N SER A 63 -21.37 1.12 12.67
CA SER A 63 -22.15 2.34 12.94
C SER A 63 -21.34 3.60 13.27
N TRP A 64 -20.29 3.92 12.52
CA TRP A 64 -19.50 5.13 12.79
C TRP A 64 -20.35 6.42 12.62
N ASP A 65 -20.43 7.24 13.67
CA ASP A 65 -21.25 8.44 13.84
C ASP A 65 -20.59 9.71 13.25
N GLY A 66 -19.27 9.69 13.03
CA GLY A 66 -18.51 10.80 12.46
C GLY A 66 -18.38 11.99 13.41
N THR A 67 -18.70 13.21 12.95
CA THR A 67 -18.65 14.45 13.77
C THR A 67 -20.01 14.87 14.32
N THR A 68 -21.04 14.02 14.14
CA THR A 68 -22.41 14.39 14.48
C THR A 68 -22.57 14.39 15.99
N SER A 69 -22.77 15.57 16.59
CA SER A 69 -23.08 15.66 18.01
C SER A 69 -24.42 14.98 18.30
N GLN A 70 -24.40 13.91 19.11
CA GLN A 70 -25.59 13.19 19.56
C GLN A 70 -26.22 13.93 20.76
N PRO A 71 -27.31 14.71 20.59
CA PRO A 71 -27.78 15.64 21.63
C PRO A 71 -28.32 14.92 22.87
N ASN A 72 -28.72 13.66 22.72
CA ASN A 72 -29.31 12.84 23.77
C ASN A 72 -28.31 11.87 24.40
N ASP A 73 -27.08 11.81 23.88
CA ASP A 73 -26.02 10.95 24.39
C ASP A 73 -24.68 11.68 24.33
N PRO A 74 -24.36 12.49 25.35
CA PRO A 74 -23.10 13.23 25.41
C PRO A 74 -21.88 12.33 25.63
N THR A 75 -22.07 11.02 25.80
CA THR A 75 -20.97 10.05 25.89
C THR A 75 -20.56 9.52 24.51
N ARG A 76 -21.41 9.70 23.48
CA ARG A 76 -21.05 9.47 22.08
C ARG A 76 -20.23 10.66 21.58
N GLY A 77 -18.93 10.42 21.45
CA GLY A 77 -17.97 11.36 20.89
C GLY A 77 -17.94 11.27 19.36
N ASN A 78 -16.98 11.96 18.76
CA ASN A 78 -16.69 11.73 17.35
C ASN A 78 -15.90 10.42 17.21
N ASP A 79 -16.21 9.63 16.19
CA ASP A 79 -15.50 8.38 15.91
C ASP A 79 -14.31 8.65 15.01
N TYR A 80 -13.12 8.38 15.53
CA TYR A 80 -11.85 8.55 14.85
C TYR A 80 -11.21 7.22 14.53
N TRP A 81 -10.62 7.14 13.35
CA TRP A 81 -9.59 6.17 13.03
C TRP A 81 -8.28 6.93 12.83
N GLY A 82 -7.17 6.33 13.22
CA GLY A 82 -5.88 6.97 13.11
C GLY A 82 -4.73 6.02 12.82
N LEU A 83 -3.67 6.63 12.33
CA LEU A 83 -2.41 6.01 11.98
C LEU A 83 -1.29 6.80 12.66
N TYR A 84 -0.58 6.11 13.54
CA TYR A 84 0.65 6.57 14.16
C TYR A 84 1.84 5.88 13.49
N ILE A 85 2.88 6.67 13.23
CA ILE A 85 4.12 6.26 12.60
C ILE A 85 5.25 6.71 13.51
N GLY A 86 6.09 5.78 13.93
CA GLY A 86 7.23 6.06 14.80
C GLY A 86 8.38 5.11 14.58
N ASP A 87 9.39 5.27 15.41
CA ASP A 87 10.56 4.42 15.52
C ASP A 87 10.98 4.28 16.99
N GLU A 88 12.17 3.74 17.23
CA GLU A 88 12.78 3.63 18.56
C GLU A 88 13.01 4.98 19.27
N SER A 89 13.03 6.09 18.54
CA SER A 89 13.16 7.45 19.06
C SER A 89 11.82 8.11 19.37
N GLY A 90 10.70 7.52 18.93
CA GLY A 90 9.34 7.97 19.23
C GLY A 90 8.52 8.29 17.98
N GLU A 91 7.64 9.28 18.08
CA GLU A 91 6.72 9.65 17.00
C GLU A 91 7.44 10.38 15.87
N ILE A 92 7.18 9.95 14.63
CA ILE A 92 7.60 10.60 13.40
C ILE A 92 6.42 11.36 12.78
N SER A 93 5.25 10.71 12.72
CA SER A 93 4.03 11.29 12.18
C SER A 93 2.81 10.63 12.80
N SER A 94 1.72 11.37 12.93
CA SER A 94 0.44 10.84 13.38
C SER A 94 -0.69 11.57 12.67
N THR A 95 -1.69 10.82 12.21
CA THR A 95 -2.91 11.36 11.61
C THR A 95 -4.13 10.65 12.16
N SER A 96 -5.26 11.35 12.17
CA SER A 96 -6.56 10.81 12.57
C SER A 96 -7.67 11.50 11.81
N TYR A 97 -8.65 10.73 11.37
CA TYR A 97 -9.82 11.23 10.66
C TYR A 97 -11.08 10.67 11.27
N THR A 98 -12.15 11.46 11.23
CA THR A 98 -13.46 10.93 11.53
C THR A 98 -14.04 10.25 10.31
N PHE A 99 -14.86 9.24 10.54
CA PHE A 99 -15.62 8.54 9.51
C PHE A 99 -17.09 8.46 9.91
N THR A 100 -17.97 8.45 8.92
CA THR A 100 -19.37 8.08 9.15
C THR A 100 -19.87 7.04 8.17
N ASN A 101 -20.65 6.09 8.69
CA ASN A 101 -21.39 5.12 7.88
C ASN A 101 -22.88 5.48 7.76
N PHE A 102 -23.24 6.74 8.07
CA PHE A 102 -24.60 7.23 7.97
C PHE A 102 -24.79 8.30 6.90
N GLY A 103 -25.97 8.28 6.28
CA GLY A 103 -26.46 9.37 5.44
C GLY A 103 -25.57 9.66 4.22
N ALA A 104 -25.33 10.95 3.97
CA ALA A 104 -24.58 11.43 2.80
C ALA A 104 -23.07 11.60 3.07
N PHE A 105 -22.55 11.02 4.15
CA PHE A 105 -21.14 11.13 4.56
C PHE A 105 -20.64 12.58 4.72
N THR A 106 -21.52 13.49 5.16
CA THR A 106 -21.20 14.92 5.29
C THR A 106 -20.61 15.29 6.65
N SER A 107 -20.57 14.35 7.59
CA SER A 107 -20.11 14.53 8.97
C SER A 107 -18.79 13.79 9.21
N GLU A 108 -17.82 13.94 8.32
CA GLU A 108 -16.50 13.31 8.46
C GLU A 108 -15.36 14.23 8.00
N THR A 109 -14.14 13.92 8.44
CA THR A 109 -12.89 14.63 8.04
C THR A 109 -11.97 13.76 7.19
N ASN A 110 -12.34 12.49 7.00
CA ASN A 110 -11.72 11.55 6.06
C ASN A 110 -11.38 12.23 4.72
N PRO A 111 -10.11 12.19 4.26
CA PRO A 111 -9.67 12.88 3.05
C PRO A 111 -9.99 12.09 1.77
N ASP A 112 -10.37 10.82 1.91
CA ASP A 112 -10.46 9.87 0.82
C ASP A 112 -11.91 9.52 0.49
N ARG A 113 -12.12 9.02 -0.71
CA ARG A 113 -13.42 8.56 -1.17
C ARG A 113 -13.45 7.04 -1.14
N SER A 114 -14.39 6.49 -0.39
CA SER A 114 -14.62 5.05 -0.40
C SER A 114 -14.95 4.58 -1.82
N TRP A 115 -14.28 3.52 -2.23
CA TRP A 115 -14.51 2.84 -3.51
C TRP A 115 -15.94 2.30 -3.59
N ASP A 116 -16.39 1.69 -2.50
CA ASP A 116 -17.71 1.09 -2.40
C ASP A 116 -18.35 1.32 -1.03
N TYR A 117 -19.68 1.16 -0.97
CA TYR A 117 -20.47 1.20 0.24
C TYR A 117 -21.50 0.06 0.24
N TYR A 118 -21.42 -0.80 1.24
CA TYR A 118 -22.36 -1.89 1.46
C TYR A 118 -23.26 -1.54 2.65
N ALA A 119 -24.56 -1.70 2.44
CA ALA A 119 -25.58 -1.35 3.42
C ALA A 119 -25.85 -2.51 4.39
N ALA A 120 -26.74 -2.25 5.36
CA ALA A 120 -27.09 -3.25 6.35
C ALA A 120 -27.61 -4.55 5.72
N GLY A 121 -26.93 -5.66 6.00
CA GLY A 121 -27.30 -7.01 5.53
C GLY A 121 -26.66 -7.45 4.21
N ASP A 122 -25.82 -6.62 3.61
CA ASP A 122 -24.99 -7.03 2.47
C ASP A 122 -23.84 -7.97 2.90
N ASN A 123 -23.22 -8.63 1.91
CA ASN A 123 -22.06 -9.51 2.11
C ASN A 123 -20.92 -9.07 1.19
N TYR A 124 -19.77 -8.80 1.78
CA TYR A 124 -18.51 -8.62 1.07
C TYR A 124 -17.48 -9.62 1.61
N GLU A 125 -17.05 -10.58 0.80
CA GLU A 125 -15.98 -11.55 1.12
C GLU A 125 -16.09 -12.25 2.48
N GLY A 126 -17.31 -12.46 2.98
CA GLY A 126 -17.54 -13.09 4.29
C GLY A 126 -17.80 -12.12 5.44
N LEU A 127 -17.63 -10.81 5.22
CA LEU A 127 -18.16 -9.76 6.08
C LEU A 127 -19.68 -9.72 5.92
N ASN A 128 -20.40 -10.31 6.88
CA ASN A 128 -21.84 -10.51 6.84
C ASN A 128 -22.57 -9.70 7.92
N ASN A 129 -23.81 -9.30 7.65
CA ASN A 129 -24.73 -8.68 8.63
C ASN A 129 -24.17 -7.42 9.30
N MET A 130 -23.32 -6.68 8.59
CA MET A 130 -22.79 -5.41 9.06
C MET A 130 -23.86 -4.35 9.00
N TYR A 131 -23.81 -3.31 9.85
CA TYR A 131 -24.70 -2.15 9.72
C TYR A 131 -24.35 -1.25 8.54
N GLY A 132 -23.07 -1.20 8.20
CA GLY A 132 -22.50 -0.48 7.07
C GLY A 132 -21.07 -0.94 6.86
N LEU A 133 -20.59 -0.88 5.63
CA LEU A 133 -19.20 -1.19 5.29
C LEU A 133 -18.75 -0.22 4.21
N ARG A 134 -17.66 0.49 4.49
CA ARG A 134 -16.95 1.33 3.52
C ARG A 134 -15.56 0.76 3.28
N ILE A 135 -15.21 0.69 2.01
CA ILE A 135 -13.93 0.15 1.55
C ILE A 135 -13.15 1.28 0.92
N PHE A 136 -11.92 1.47 1.35
CA PHE A 136 -10.98 2.42 0.79
C PHE A 136 -9.77 1.63 0.31
N GLU A 137 -9.80 1.28 -0.98
CA GLU A 137 -8.65 0.68 -1.65
C GLU A 137 -7.55 1.74 -1.76
N ASN A 138 -6.30 1.38 -1.45
CA ASN A 138 -5.16 2.30 -1.52
C ASN A 138 -5.42 3.59 -0.72
N TYR A 139 -5.74 3.44 0.57
CA TYR A 139 -6.22 4.54 1.40
C TYR A 139 -5.30 5.77 1.33
N ASN A 140 -5.87 6.89 0.88
CA ASN A 140 -5.21 8.19 0.73
C ASN A 140 -3.94 8.16 -0.16
N ASP A 141 -3.89 7.28 -1.17
CA ASP A 141 -2.72 7.06 -2.05
C ASP A 141 -1.42 6.66 -1.32
N GLY A 142 -1.57 6.19 -0.08
CA GLY A 142 -0.50 5.86 0.83
C GLY A 142 0.16 7.09 1.49
N PHE A 143 1.14 6.82 2.34
CA PHE A 143 1.83 7.83 3.12
C PHE A 143 3.34 7.73 2.90
N VAL A 144 3.96 8.84 2.47
CA VAL A 144 5.41 8.96 2.30
C VAL A 144 5.96 9.90 3.37
N PHE A 145 6.99 9.46 4.10
CA PHE A 145 7.58 10.23 5.20
C PHE A 145 9.08 9.99 5.32
N ASN A 146 9.77 10.94 5.97
CA ASN A 146 11.21 10.81 6.27
C ASN A 146 11.40 9.75 7.36
N HIS A 147 12.30 8.81 7.12
CA HIS A 147 12.65 7.77 8.08
C HIS A 147 14.07 7.28 7.80
N THR A 148 14.88 7.14 8.84
CA THR A 148 16.28 6.68 8.73
C THR A 148 16.63 5.61 9.76
N GLY A 149 15.73 5.32 10.69
CA GLY A 149 15.93 4.33 11.73
C GLY A 149 15.92 2.90 11.18
N GLU A 150 16.49 1.97 11.95
CA GLU A 150 16.45 0.54 11.65
C GLU A 150 15.13 -0.10 12.13
N THR A 151 14.31 0.64 12.87
CA THR A 151 13.02 0.21 13.42
C THR A 151 11.90 1.11 12.91
N LEU A 152 10.82 0.54 12.38
CA LEU A 152 9.58 1.23 12.03
C LEU A 152 8.44 0.66 12.89
N VAL A 153 7.68 1.55 13.52
CA VAL A 153 6.49 1.23 14.32
C VAL A 153 5.28 1.85 13.64
N LEU A 154 4.31 1.00 13.29
CA LEU A 154 2.99 1.43 12.83
C LEU A 154 1.99 1.10 13.93
N ARG A 155 1.15 2.06 14.31
CA ARG A 155 -0.03 1.78 15.12
C ARG A 155 -1.27 2.28 14.42
N PHE A 156 -2.19 1.37 14.19
CA PHE A 156 -3.53 1.68 13.74
C PHE A 156 -4.42 1.69 14.97
N TYR A 157 -5.26 2.71 15.10
CA TYR A 157 -6.04 2.91 16.30
C TYR A 157 -7.37 3.58 15.99
N ASP A 158 -8.26 3.53 16.95
CA ASP A 158 -9.48 4.30 16.98
C ASP A 158 -9.60 5.10 18.28
N ALA A 159 -10.53 6.05 18.27
CA ALA A 159 -10.94 6.77 19.46
C ALA A 159 -12.40 7.21 19.32
N GLY A 160 -13.13 7.18 20.42
CA GLY A 160 -14.54 7.59 20.46
C GLY A 160 -15.53 6.47 20.19
N LEU A 161 -15.07 5.28 19.76
CA LEU A 161 -15.93 4.16 19.44
C LEU A 161 -16.72 3.66 20.67
N TYR A 162 -17.96 3.28 20.44
CA TYR A 162 -18.88 2.83 21.47
C TYR A 162 -19.15 1.33 21.38
N GLY A 163 -18.37 0.52 22.10
CA GLY A 163 -18.65 -0.92 22.22
C GLY A 163 -18.13 -1.75 21.05
N THR A 164 -18.88 -2.78 20.65
CA THR A 164 -18.44 -3.77 19.64
C THR A 164 -19.13 -3.62 18.28
N ASP A 165 -20.00 -2.62 18.14
CA ASP A 165 -20.75 -2.34 16.90
C ASP A 165 -20.09 -1.24 16.05
N GLU A 166 -18.83 -0.92 16.30
CA GLU A 166 -17.96 -0.09 15.45
C GLU A 166 -16.59 -0.75 15.40
N SER A 167 -16.10 -0.97 14.19
CA SER A 167 -14.79 -1.58 14.01
C SER A 167 -14.14 -1.14 12.71
N TRP A 168 -12.89 -1.49 12.54
CA TRP A 168 -12.11 -1.24 11.34
C TRP A 168 -11.21 -2.43 11.02
N ILE A 169 -10.75 -2.52 9.77
CA ILE A 169 -9.76 -3.49 9.31
C ILE A 169 -8.73 -2.73 8.49
N VAL A 170 -7.45 -3.05 8.71
CA VAL A 170 -6.38 -2.74 7.77
C VAL A 170 -6.01 -4.03 7.05
N ASP A 171 -6.02 -3.97 5.73
CA ASP A 171 -5.67 -5.11 4.89
C ASP A 171 -4.67 -4.69 3.82
N ASN A 172 -4.05 -5.70 3.20
CA ASN A 172 -3.27 -5.51 1.99
C ASN A 172 -2.18 -4.43 2.18
N LEU A 173 -1.46 -4.50 3.31
CA LEU A 173 -0.44 -3.54 3.72
C LEU A 173 0.88 -3.81 2.98
N PHE A 174 1.40 -2.76 2.36
CA PHE A 174 2.66 -2.73 1.63
C PHE A 174 3.55 -1.63 2.20
N ILE A 175 4.85 -1.92 2.30
CA ILE A 175 5.85 -0.99 2.79
C ILE A 175 7.08 -1.06 1.89
N ALA A 176 7.53 0.11 1.44
CA ALA A 176 8.76 0.27 0.68
C ALA A 176 9.63 1.38 1.26
N THR A 177 10.95 1.24 1.15
CA THR A 177 11.95 2.23 1.56
C THR A 177 12.72 2.74 0.36
N SER A 178 13.27 3.95 0.44
CA SER A 178 14.18 4.48 -0.57
C SER A 178 15.05 5.60 0.00
N ASP A 179 16.15 5.89 -0.67
CA ASP A 179 16.96 7.09 -0.41
C ASP A 179 16.34 8.38 -0.99
N ALA A 180 15.32 8.26 -1.85
CA ALA A 180 14.68 9.39 -2.52
C ALA A 180 13.14 9.30 -2.46
N SER A 181 12.49 10.30 -1.85
CA SER A 181 11.02 10.37 -1.80
C SER A 181 10.37 10.34 -3.17
N ILE A 182 10.97 11.01 -4.16
CA ILE A 182 10.44 11.05 -5.52
C ILE A 182 10.45 9.67 -6.20
N ALA A 183 11.35 8.77 -5.81
CA ALA A 183 11.34 7.41 -6.33
C ALA A 183 10.16 6.61 -5.76
N LEU A 184 9.85 6.78 -4.47
CA LEU A 184 8.67 6.18 -3.84
C LEU A 184 7.36 6.76 -4.36
N ASP A 185 7.31 8.07 -4.61
CA ASP A 185 6.14 8.73 -5.17
C ASP A 185 5.91 8.28 -6.63
N ALA A 186 6.97 8.18 -7.42
CA ALA A 186 6.91 7.72 -8.81
C ALA A 186 6.49 6.25 -8.97
N ILE A 187 6.53 5.46 -7.91
CA ILE A 187 5.97 4.10 -7.89
C ILE A 187 4.43 4.14 -7.95
N GLY A 188 3.80 5.21 -7.47
CA GLY A 188 2.34 5.26 -7.32
C GLY A 188 1.86 4.33 -6.21
N ASN A 189 0.68 3.73 -6.37
CA ASN A 189 0.16 2.74 -5.43
C ASN A 189 1.12 1.54 -5.33
N LEU A 190 1.56 1.21 -4.12
CA LEU A 190 2.46 0.08 -3.90
C LEU A 190 1.81 -1.27 -4.26
N GLN A 191 0.49 -1.39 -4.15
CA GLN A 191 -0.26 -2.61 -4.46
C GLN A 191 -0.33 -2.88 -5.97
N ASP A 192 -0.17 -1.86 -6.82
CA ASP A 192 -0.16 -2.01 -8.28
C ASP A 192 1.19 -2.53 -8.81
N VAL A 193 2.23 -2.55 -7.97
CA VAL A 193 3.56 -2.98 -8.38
C VAL A 193 3.60 -4.49 -8.43
N PRO A 194 3.88 -5.09 -9.61
CA PRO A 194 3.94 -6.54 -9.70
C PRO A 194 4.99 -7.09 -8.74
N VAL A 195 4.58 -8.05 -7.91
CA VAL A 195 5.51 -8.94 -7.23
C VAL A 195 6.22 -9.79 -8.29
N SER A 196 7.24 -9.22 -8.91
CA SER A 196 8.13 -9.98 -9.76
C SER A 196 8.69 -11.11 -8.89
N HIS A 197 8.23 -12.33 -9.18
CA HIS A 197 8.86 -13.51 -8.64
C HIS A 197 10.31 -13.39 -9.06
N VAL A 198 11.21 -13.23 -8.09
CA VAL A 198 12.64 -13.08 -8.35
C VAL A 198 13.08 -14.35 -9.08
N GLY A 199 13.11 -14.25 -10.40
CA GLY A 199 13.17 -15.39 -11.32
C GLY A 199 13.57 -14.89 -12.70
N LEU A 200 14.83 -14.48 -12.81
CA LEU A 200 15.58 -14.22 -14.05
C LEU A 200 14.82 -13.50 -15.18
N LEU A 201 14.84 -12.17 -15.17
CA LEU A 201 14.92 -11.44 -16.44
C LEU A 201 16.40 -11.39 -16.86
N SER A 202 16.80 -12.41 -17.60
CA SER A 202 18.04 -12.40 -18.39
C SER A 202 18.03 -11.15 -19.27
N LEU A 203 18.98 -10.25 -19.03
CA LEU A 203 19.24 -9.07 -19.83
C LEU A 203 19.75 -9.52 -21.21
N THR A 204 18.86 -9.88 -22.14
CA THR A 204 19.24 -10.02 -23.54
C THR A 204 19.42 -8.63 -24.13
N LEU A 205 20.66 -8.16 -24.06
CA LEU A 205 21.16 -7.05 -24.84
C LEU A 205 20.90 -7.35 -26.33
N LEU A 206 19.91 -6.70 -26.95
CA LEU A 206 19.77 -6.72 -28.42
C LEU A 206 20.88 -5.85 -29.02
N GLY A 207 22.07 -6.44 -29.14
CA GLY A 207 23.13 -6.00 -30.04
C GLY A 207 22.85 -6.55 -31.44
N ALA A 208 22.66 -5.65 -32.39
CA ALA A 208 22.33 -5.98 -33.77
C ALA A 208 23.36 -6.89 -34.46
N SER A 209 22.84 -7.70 -35.38
CA SER A 209 23.35 -7.99 -36.72
C SER A 209 23.87 -9.41 -37.03
N ARG A 210 23.34 -9.90 -38.16
CA ARG A 210 23.80 -10.97 -39.05
C ARG A 210 23.34 -12.40 -38.76
N LEU A 211 22.21 -12.74 -39.40
CA LEU A 211 22.04 -13.91 -40.27
C LEU A 211 23.23 -14.89 -40.28
N PHE A 212 23.05 -16.09 -39.73
CA PHE A 212 23.53 -17.30 -40.38
C PHE A 212 22.55 -18.45 -40.20
N ARG A 213 22.18 -19.00 -41.35
CA ARG A 213 21.30 -20.13 -41.61
C ARG A 213 22.16 -21.39 -41.62
N CYS A 214 21.83 -22.40 -40.83
CA CYS A 214 22.16 -23.81 -41.12
C CYS A 214 21.27 -24.72 -40.27
N LYS A 215 20.23 -25.31 -40.87
CA LYS A 215 20.19 -26.70 -41.39
C LYS A 215 20.30 -27.75 -40.28
N ASN A 216 19.15 -28.33 -39.92
CA ASN A 216 19.07 -29.69 -39.37
C ASN A 216 19.78 -30.68 -40.29
N PRO A 217 20.36 -31.73 -39.69
CA PRO A 217 20.23 -33.06 -40.27
C PRO A 217 19.56 -34.03 -39.28
N LEU A 218 18.59 -34.77 -39.81
CA LEU A 218 18.24 -36.13 -39.36
C LEU A 218 19.51 -36.95 -39.07
N LEU A 219 19.48 -37.84 -38.08
CA LEU A 219 19.69 -39.30 -38.31
C LEU A 219 19.50 -40.19 -37.05
N LYS A 220 18.68 -41.23 -37.26
CA LYS A 220 18.77 -42.64 -36.87
C LYS A 220 18.66 -43.11 -35.40
N MET A 221 17.56 -43.86 -35.21
CA MET A 221 17.42 -45.06 -34.38
C MET A 221 18.71 -45.92 -34.30
N GLN A 222 19.00 -46.42 -33.10
CA GLN A 222 19.56 -47.76 -32.92
C GLN A 222 18.85 -48.46 -31.75
N ASN A 223 18.50 -49.72 -32.01
CA ASN A 223 17.90 -50.68 -31.09
C ASN A 223 18.84 -51.04 -29.93
N ARG A 224 18.26 -51.26 -28.75
CA ARG A 224 18.25 -52.55 -28.06
C ARG A 224 17.10 -52.60 -27.06
#